data_AF-A0A081RIX0-F1
#
_entry.id   AF-A0A081RIX0-F1
#
_cell.length_a   1.000
_cell.length_b   1.000
_cell.length_c   1.000
_cell.angle_alpha   90.00
_cell.angle_beta   90.00
_cell.angle_gamma   90.00
#
_symmetry.space_group_name_H-M   'P 1'
#
loop_
_entity.id
_entity.type
_entity.pdbx_description
1 polymer ?
#
loop_
_entity_poly.entity_id
_entity_poly.type
_entity_poly.pdbx_seq_one_letter_code
_entity_poly.pdbx_strand_id
1 'polypeptide(L)'
;MRSFDPTTGLSRSTRNLLLLAIVLAVIHHADHVLRVDHSGWPFRAMVTPFTFSLIAYPVLLFALLGRASLFWLRFALLAIGAALTVFAHATLESPRMQYAMWAYNRSLEPQFWDVRNLCGIQSGTMGVIAVIVSMALNVTLVATCVSMLRDGLGRHRGHTD
;
A
#
# COMPACT_ATOMS: atom_id res chain seq x y z
N MET A 1 25.49 9.07 -14.77
CA MET A 1 25.57 7.98 -13.76
C MET A 1 24.46 8.15 -12.75
N ARG A 2 23.67 7.11 -12.43
CA ARG A 2 22.73 7.19 -11.29
C ARG A 2 23.57 7.16 -10.00
N SER A 3 23.40 8.16 -9.16
CA SER A 3 23.96 8.15 -7.80
C SER A 3 23.07 7.29 -6.91
N PHE A 4 23.67 6.32 -6.24
CA PHE A 4 23.05 5.52 -5.21
C PHE A 4 23.52 5.99 -3.84
N ASP A 5 22.61 6.00 -2.88
CA ASP A 5 22.96 6.19 -1.48
C ASP A 5 23.85 5.02 -1.02
N PRO A 6 25.06 5.25 -0.49
CA PRO A 6 25.97 4.16 -0.10
C PRO A 6 25.43 3.35 1.10
N THR A 7 24.57 3.93 1.94
CA THR A 7 24.05 3.29 3.15
C THR A 7 22.91 2.31 2.85
N THR A 8 22.01 2.71 1.97
CA THR A 8 20.80 1.94 1.63
C THR A 8 20.90 1.29 0.25
N GLY A 9 21.72 1.84 -0.64
CA GLY A 9 21.85 1.42 -2.03
C GLY A 9 20.65 1.78 -2.91
N LEU A 10 19.82 2.74 -2.48
CA LEU A 10 18.68 3.23 -3.24
C LEU A 10 19.05 4.48 -4.03
N SER A 11 18.42 4.65 -5.20
CA SER A 11 18.43 5.94 -5.89
C SER A 11 17.47 6.93 -5.23
N ARG A 12 17.65 8.23 -5.51
CA ARG A 12 16.73 9.30 -5.06
C ARG A 12 15.29 9.04 -5.49
N SER A 13 15.09 8.52 -6.70
CA SER A 13 13.76 8.19 -7.24
C SER A 13 13.08 7.07 -6.44
N THR A 14 13.78 5.96 -6.18
CA THR A 14 13.23 4.85 -5.38
C THR A 14 12.90 5.31 -3.95
N ARG A 15 13.75 6.14 -3.34
CA ARG A 15 13.48 6.72 -2.01
C ARG A 15 12.21 7.56 -2.00
N ASN A 16 12.04 8.44 -2.99
CA ASN A 16 10.85 9.29 -3.07
C ASN A 16 9.57 8.48 -3.31
N LEU A 17 9.65 7.42 -4.13
CA LEU A 17 8.52 6.51 -4.36
C LEU A 17 8.13 5.75 -3.10
N LEU A 18 9.10 5.27 -2.30
CA LEU A 18 8.82 4.65 -1.00
C LEU A 18 8.16 5.61 -0.02
N LEU A 19 8.64 6.87 0.06
CA LEU A 19 8.02 7.89 0.90
C LEU A 19 6.58 8.17 0.47
N LEU A 20 6.34 8.29 -0.84
CA LEU A 20 5.00 8.47 -1.39
C LEU A 20 4.10 7.28 -1.07
N ALA A 21 4.60 6.04 -1.21
CA ALA A 21 3.87 4.83 -0.88
C ALA A 21 3.47 4.79 0.61
N ILE A 22 4.37 5.21 1.51
CA ILE A 22 4.08 5.28 2.95
C ILE A 22 2.96 6.29 3.22
N VAL A 23 3.03 7.49 2.63
CA VAL A 23 1.99 8.52 2.81
C VAL A 23 0.64 8.02 2.28
N LEU A 24 0.61 7.45 1.08
CA LEU A 24 -0.61 6.90 0.49
C LEU A 24 -1.16 5.72 1.32
N ALA A 25 -0.30 4.86 1.85
CA ALA A 25 -0.71 3.75 2.71
C ALA A 25 -1.34 4.24 4.03
N VAL A 26 -0.82 5.32 4.63
CA VAL A 26 -1.44 5.95 5.80
C VAL A 26 -2.83 6.50 5.46
N ILE A 27 -2.95 7.25 4.36
CA ILE A 27 -4.24 7.83 3.94
C ILE A 27 -5.24 6.70 3.63
N HIS A 28 -4.80 5.66 2.93
CA HIS A 28 -5.65 4.53 2.56
C HIS A 28 -6.09 3.68 3.78
N HIS A 29 -5.20 3.42 4.74
CA HIS A 29 -5.61 2.75 5.98
C HIS A 29 -6.54 3.62 6.83
N ALA A 30 -6.36 4.95 6.84
CA ALA A 30 -7.33 5.83 7.49
C ALA A 30 -8.71 5.74 6.81
N ASP A 31 -8.75 5.71 5.47
CA ASP A 31 -9.97 5.45 4.71
C ASP A 31 -10.64 4.13 5.10
N HIS A 32 -9.89 3.01 5.19
CA HIS A 32 -10.42 1.74 5.68
C HIS A 32 -11.07 1.84 7.06
N VAL A 33 -10.39 2.50 8.01
CA VAL A 33 -10.90 2.66 9.39
C VAL A 33 -12.22 3.43 9.39
N LEU A 34 -12.28 4.51 8.60
CA LEU A 34 -13.49 5.34 8.49
C LEU A 34 -14.63 4.63 7.76
N ARG A 35 -14.32 3.81 6.76
CA ARG A 35 -15.31 3.02 6.02
C ARG A 35 -15.88 1.84 6.81
N VAL A 36 -15.16 1.32 7.81
CA VAL A 36 -15.55 0.23 8.73
C VAL A 36 -15.71 -1.14 8.05
N ASP A 37 -16.32 -1.20 6.87
CA ASP A 37 -16.30 -2.42 6.07
C ASP A 37 -14.85 -2.74 5.68
N HIS A 38 -14.52 -4.02 5.65
CA HIS A 38 -13.16 -4.53 5.44
C HIS A 38 -12.09 -4.12 6.48
N SER A 39 -12.39 -3.21 7.41
CA SER A 39 -11.57 -3.00 8.61
C SER A 39 -11.61 -4.20 9.54
N GLY A 40 -10.60 -4.29 10.41
CA GLY A 40 -10.47 -5.34 11.42
C GLY A 40 -9.86 -4.80 12.71
N TRP A 41 -9.35 -5.70 13.54
CA TRP A 41 -8.61 -5.35 14.74
C TRP A 41 -7.44 -4.39 14.43
N PRO A 42 -7.17 -3.37 15.26
CA PRO A 42 -7.77 -3.08 16.57
C PRO A 42 -9.07 -2.25 16.53
N PHE A 43 -9.57 -1.87 15.35
CA PHE A 43 -10.73 -0.99 15.22
C PHE A 43 -12.07 -1.75 15.25
N ARG A 44 -12.03 -3.05 14.93
CA ARG A 44 -13.15 -3.99 15.09
C ARG A 44 -12.67 -5.24 15.80
N ALA A 45 -13.55 -5.94 16.51
CA ALA A 45 -13.18 -7.17 17.23
C ALA A 45 -12.76 -8.33 16.31
N MET A 46 -13.03 -8.24 15.01
CA MET A 46 -12.73 -9.29 14.04
C MET A 46 -11.33 -9.12 13.44
N VAL A 47 -10.63 -10.24 13.26
CA VAL A 47 -9.40 -10.30 12.47
C VAL A 47 -9.77 -10.37 10.99
N THR A 48 -9.27 -9.45 10.19
CA THR A 48 -9.52 -9.37 8.74
C THR A 48 -8.19 -9.18 7.99
N PRO A 49 -8.17 -9.23 6.64
CA PRO A 49 -6.97 -8.88 5.88
C PRO A 49 -6.34 -7.53 6.28
N PHE A 50 -7.16 -6.55 6.68
CA PHE A 50 -6.70 -5.26 7.21
C PHE A 50 -5.82 -5.41 8.46
N THR A 51 -6.15 -6.35 9.36
CA THR A 51 -5.33 -6.56 10.58
C THR A 51 -3.90 -6.95 10.22
N PHE A 52 -3.74 -7.79 9.21
CA PHE A 52 -2.42 -8.20 8.74
C PHE A 52 -1.76 -7.14 7.84
N SER A 53 -2.53 -6.29 7.15
CA SER A 53 -1.97 -5.26 6.26
C SER A 53 -1.11 -4.22 7.00
N LEU A 54 -1.25 -4.08 8.32
CA LEU A 54 -0.38 -3.24 9.15
C LEU A 54 1.10 -3.65 9.08
N ILE A 55 1.41 -4.91 8.69
CA ILE A 55 2.79 -5.36 8.43
C ILE A 55 3.44 -4.60 7.25
N ALA A 56 2.64 -3.96 6.39
CA ALA A 56 3.15 -3.15 5.30
C ALA A 56 4.07 -2.03 5.80
N TYR A 57 3.80 -1.43 6.97
CA TYR A 57 4.63 -0.35 7.51
C TYR A 57 6.06 -0.79 7.85
N PRO A 58 6.31 -1.83 8.67
CA PRO A 58 7.67 -2.30 8.89
C PRO A 58 8.34 -2.79 7.61
N VAL A 59 7.61 -3.38 6.66
CA VAL A 59 8.17 -3.77 5.35
C VAL A 59 8.60 -2.55 4.54
N LEU A 60 7.77 -1.51 4.44
CA LEU A 60 8.09 -0.27 3.71
C LEU A 60 9.24 0.50 4.38
N LEU A 61 9.27 0.56 5.71
CA LEU A 61 10.37 1.16 6.47
C LEU A 61 11.66 0.37 6.31
N PHE A 62 11.60 -0.96 6.31
CA PHE A 62 12.76 -1.81 6.03
C PHE A 62 13.25 -1.63 4.58
N ALA A 63 12.33 -1.53 3.62
CA ALA A 63 12.64 -1.23 2.23
C ALA A 63 13.25 0.17 2.07
N LEU A 64 12.89 1.15 2.90
CA LEU A 64 13.42 2.52 2.87
C LEU A 64 14.78 2.67 3.58
N LEU A 65 14.89 2.14 4.79
CA LEU A 65 15.99 2.44 5.73
C LEU A 65 16.97 1.28 5.90
N GLY A 66 16.65 0.08 5.40
CA GLY A 66 17.51 -1.09 5.56
C GLY A 66 18.89 -0.91 4.93
N ARG A 67 19.87 -1.67 5.44
CA ARG A 67 21.26 -1.61 4.98
C ARG A 67 21.40 -2.09 3.53
N ALA A 68 22.39 -1.54 2.82
CA ALA A 68 22.69 -1.88 1.43
C ALA A 68 23.09 -3.36 1.22
N SER A 69 23.58 -4.05 2.25
CA SER A 69 23.89 -5.49 2.22
C SER A 69 22.65 -6.39 2.20
N LEU A 70 21.52 -5.92 2.71
CA LEU A 70 20.25 -6.63 2.75
C LEU A 70 19.33 -6.27 1.56
N PHE A 71 19.89 -5.65 0.52
CA PHE A 71 19.11 -5.06 -0.57
C PHE A 71 18.13 -6.03 -1.22
N TRP A 72 18.58 -7.24 -1.56
CA TRP A 72 17.73 -8.23 -2.23
C TRP A 72 16.63 -8.79 -1.33
N LEU A 73 16.90 -8.97 -0.03
CA LEU A 73 15.87 -9.33 0.94
C LEU A 73 14.81 -8.23 1.06
N ARG A 74 15.25 -6.96 1.16
CA ARG A 74 14.35 -5.80 1.21
C ARG A 74 13.47 -5.71 -0.04
N PHE A 75 14.07 -5.92 -1.21
CA PHE A 75 13.34 -5.96 -2.48
C PHE A 75 12.33 -7.11 -2.50
N ALA A 76 12.71 -8.33 -2.10
CA ALA A 76 11.81 -9.48 -2.10
C ALA A 76 10.59 -9.26 -1.19
N LEU A 77 10.81 -8.77 0.04
CA LEU A 77 9.73 -8.46 0.97
C LEU A 77 8.80 -7.36 0.44
N LEU A 78 9.37 -6.30 -0.16
CA LEU A 78 8.59 -5.25 -0.80
C LEU A 78 7.74 -5.80 -1.95
N ALA A 79 8.33 -6.62 -2.83
CA ALA A 79 7.64 -7.18 -3.99
C ALA A 79 6.51 -8.12 -3.58
N ILE A 80 6.74 -9.00 -2.59
CA ILE A 80 5.72 -9.88 -2.03
C ILE A 80 4.59 -9.05 -1.40
N GLY A 81 4.94 -8.07 -0.56
CA GLY A 81 3.95 -7.19 0.08
C GLY A 81 3.11 -6.40 -0.94
N ALA A 82 3.74 -5.88 -1.98
CA ALA A 82 3.06 -5.18 -3.07
C ALA A 82 2.12 -6.11 -3.85
N ALA A 83 2.56 -7.34 -4.17
CA ALA A 83 1.73 -8.32 -4.86
C ALA A 83 0.49 -8.71 -4.02
N LEU A 84 0.67 -8.95 -2.72
CA LEU A 84 -0.43 -9.24 -1.80
C LEU A 84 -1.41 -8.07 -1.69
N THR A 85 -0.90 -6.83 -1.64
CA THR A 85 -1.72 -5.61 -1.58
C THR A 85 -2.55 -5.46 -2.86
N VAL A 86 -1.92 -5.57 -4.03
CA VAL A 86 -2.61 -5.49 -5.33
C VAL A 86 -3.65 -6.60 -5.45
N PHE A 87 -3.33 -7.82 -5.02
CA PHE A 87 -4.28 -8.93 -5.01
C PHE A 87 -5.49 -8.62 -4.13
N ALA A 88 -5.28 -8.14 -2.89
CA ALA A 88 -6.36 -7.79 -1.97
C ALA A 88 -7.26 -6.68 -2.56
N HIS A 89 -6.68 -5.65 -3.16
CA HIS A 89 -7.46 -4.56 -3.80
C HIS A 89 -8.17 -4.99 -5.09
N ALA A 90 -7.74 -6.08 -5.72
CA ALA A 90 -8.41 -6.62 -6.89
C ALA A 90 -9.57 -7.56 -6.54
N THR A 91 -9.44 -8.33 -5.45
CA THR A 91 -10.33 -9.48 -5.16
C THR A 91 -11.12 -9.35 -3.87
N LEU A 92 -10.53 -8.78 -2.82
CA LEU A 92 -11.14 -8.72 -1.48
C LEU A 92 -11.79 -7.36 -1.23
N GLU A 93 -11.18 -6.28 -1.71
CA GLU A 93 -11.68 -4.93 -1.52
C GLU A 93 -11.59 -4.13 -2.82
N SER A 94 -12.44 -4.52 -3.76
CA SER A 94 -12.46 -3.92 -5.10
C SER A 94 -12.76 -2.41 -5.05
N PRO A 95 -12.34 -1.62 -6.07
CA PRO A 95 -12.70 -0.21 -6.19
C PRO A 95 -14.20 0.05 -6.08
N ARG A 96 -15.03 -0.88 -6.58
CA ARG A 96 -16.49 -0.80 -6.49
C ARG A 96 -16.96 -0.81 -5.03
N MET A 97 -16.35 -1.63 -4.19
CA MET A 97 -16.70 -1.76 -2.77
C MET A 97 -16.28 -0.52 -1.99
N GLN A 98 -15.05 -0.04 -2.23
CA GLN A 98 -14.55 1.22 -1.65
C GLN A 98 -15.44 2.40 -2.01
N TYR A 99 -15.81 2.53 -3.29
CA TYR A 99 -16.71 3.57 -3.78
C TYR A 99 -18.08 3.49 -3.10
N ALA A 100 -18.68 2.30 -3.03
CA ALA A 100 -20.03 2.12 -2.54
C ALA A 100 -20.21 2.50 -1.07
N MET A 101 -19.24 2.21 -0.21
CA MET A 101 -19.33 2.57 1.20
C MET A 101 -19.41 4.08 1.40
N TRP A 102 -18.69 4.88 0.61
CA TRP A 102 -18.82 6.33 0.67
C TRP A 102 -20.02 6.86 -0.09
N ALA A 103 -20.28 6.35 -1.29
CA ALA A 103 -21.32 6.86 -2.17
C ALA A 103 -22.74 6.57 -1.67
N TYR A 104 -22.93 5.44 -0.98
CA TYR A 104 -24.24 4.96 -0.54
C TYR A 104 -24.30 4.75 0.98
N ASN A 105 -23.22 5.04 1.71
CA ASN A 105 -23.10 4.76 3.14
C ASN A 105 -23.50 3.32 3.47
N ARG A 106 -23.00 2.33 2.72
CA ARG A 106 -23.40 0.92 2.86
C ARG A 106 -22.37 -0.02 2.26
N SER A 107 -22.12 -1.15 2.93
CA SER A 107 -21.33 -2.25 2.37
C SER A 107 -22.12 -3.00 1.28
N LEU A 108 -21.40 -3.42 0.23
CA LEU A 108 -21.92 -4.30 -0.81
C LEU A 108 -21.89 -5.79 -0.44
N GLU A 109 -21.22 -6.14 0.67
CA GLU A 109 -21.16 -7.51 1.13
C GLU A 109 -22.44 -7.89 1.86
N PRO A 110 -23.12 -9.00 1.49
CA PRO A 110 -24.37 -9.41 2.12
C PRO A 110 -24.27 -9.56 3.64
N GLN A 111 -23.16 -10.10 4.14
CA GLN A 111 -22.92 -10.30 5.58
C GLN A 111 -22.69 -9.00 6.36
N PHE A 112 -22.46 -7.87 5.68
CA PHE A 112 -22.23 -6.56 6.29
C PHE A 112 -23.22 -5.51 5.81
N TRP A 113 -24.41 -5.91 5.35
CA TRP A 113 -25.38 -5.00 4.72
C TRP A 113 -25.78 -3.82 5.61
N ASP A 114 -25.80 -4.00 6.94
CA ASP A 114 -26.13 -2.98 7.93
C ASP A 114 -24.96 -2.08 8.33
N VAL A 115 -23.73 -2.40 7.88
CA VAL A 115 -22.55 -1.59 8.19
C VAL A 115 -22.61 -0.26 7.46
N ARG A 116 -22.25 0.80 8.19
CA ARG A 116 -22.18 2.20 7.74
C ARG A 116 -20.78 2.74 8.01
N ASN A 117 -20.36 3.75 7.26
CA ASN A 117 -19.11 4.45 7.59
C ASN A 117 -19.26 5.24 8.89
N LEU A 118 -18.15 5.42 9.63
CA LEU A 118 -18.15 6.07 10.96
C LEU A 118 -18.68 7.50 10.93
N CYS A 119 -18.57 8.16 9.78
CA CYS A 119 -18.95 9.56 9.63
C CYS A 119 -20.43 9.74 9.26
N GLY A 120 -21.15 8.67 8.94
CA GLY A 120 -22.52 8.75 8.41
C GLY A 120 -22.61 9.49 7.08
N ILE A 121 -21.51 9.63 6.34
CA ILE A 121 -21.44 10.42 5.10
C ILE A 121 -21.94 9.59 3.93
N GLN A 122 -22.78 10.20 3.10
CA GLN A 122 -23.18 9.64 1.80
C GLN A 122 -22.75 10.62 0.69
N SER A 123 -21.62 10.35 0.04
CA SER A 123 -21.00 11.22 -0.96
C SER A 123 -20.26 10.43 -2.03
N GLY A 124 -20.72 10.55 -3.28
CA GLY A 124 -20.05 9.98 -4.45
C GLY A 124 -18.63 10.53 -4.65
N THR A 125 -18.41 11.81 -4.33
CA THR A 125 -17.08 12.45 -4.41
C THR A 125 -16.09 11.79 -3.45
N MET A 126 -16.51 11.50 -2.21
CA MET A 126 -15.66 10.76 -1.26
C MET A 126 -15.35 9.35 -1.78
N GLY A 127 -16.32 8.69 -2.42
CA GLY A 127 -16.10 7.40 -3.07
C GLY A 127 -15.06 7.46 -4.18
N VAL A 128 -15.10 8.48 -5.04
CA VAL A 128 -14.07 8.70 -6.07
C VAL A 128 -12.70 8.94 -5.46
N ILE A 129 -12.61 9.78 -4.41
CA ILE A 129 -11.36 10.07 -3.72
C ILE A 129 -10.75 8.79 -3.13
N ALA A 130 -11.54 7.97 -2.43
CA ALA A 130 -11.08 6.71 -1.85
C ALA A 130 -10.48 5.79 -2.91
N VAL A 131 -11.18 5.61 -4.05
CA VAL A 131 -10.69 4.80 -5.18
C VAL A 131 -9.39 5.37 -5.75
N ILE A 132 -9.32 6.69 -5.96
CA ILE A 132 -8.10 7.33 -6.49
C ILE A 132 -6.92 7.09 -5.56
N VAL A 133 -7.09 7.24 -4.25
CA VAL A 133 -6.03 6.99 -3.26
C VAL A 133 -5.56 5.54 -3.32
N SER A 134 -6.48 4.57 -3.32
CA SER A 134 -6.13 3.14 -3.40
C SER A 134 -5.42 2.79 -4.72
N MET A 135 -5.88 3.33 -5.86
CA MET A 135 -5.24 3.09 -7.16
C MET A 135 -3.86 3.76 -7.24
N ALA A 136 -3.73 4.97 -6.72
CA ALA A 136 -2.43 5.66 -6.64
C ALA A 136 -1.44 4.87 -5.78
N LEU A 137 -1.89 4.29 -4.66
CA LEU A 137 -1.07 3.41 -3.83
C LEU A 137 -0.60 2.19 -4.63
N ASN A 138 -1.51 1.47 -5.31
CA ASN A 138 -1.16 0.30 -6.12
C ASN A 138 -0.12 0.63 -7.20
N VAL A 139 -0.35 1.68 -7.97
CA VAL A 139 0.59 2.13 -9.02
C VAL A 139 1.94 2.50 -8.41
N THR A 140 1.94 3.22 -7.28
CA THR A 140 3.17 3.62 -6.60
C THR A 140 3.95 2.42 -6.09
N LEU A 141 3.29 1.40 -5.51
CA LEU A 141 3.95 0.18 -5.05
C LEU A 141 4.61 -0.59 -6.20
N VAL A 142 3.91 -0.75 -7.32
CA VAL A 142 4.45 -1.40 -8.53
C VAL A 142 5.64 -0.60 -9.08
N ALA A 143 5.49 0.71 -9.21
CA ALA A 143 6.57 1.59 -9.67
C ALA A 143 7.80 1.53 -8.74
N THR A 144 7.56 1.45 -7.42
CA THR A 144 8.63 1.29 -6.42
C THR A 144 9.37 -0.02 -6.60
N CYS A 145 8.66 -1.14 -6.79
CA CYS A 145 9.28 -2.45 -7.04
C CYS A 145 10.14 -2.42 -8.31
N VAL A 146 9.62 -1.87 -9.40
CA VAL A 146 10.37 -1.74 -10.67
C VAL A 146 11.59 -0.84 -10.50
N SER A 147 11.46 0.28 -9.78
CA SER A 147 12.56 1.20 -9.52
C SER A 147 13.66 0.57 -8.66
N MET A 148 13.28 -0.14 -7.60
CA MET A 148 14.22 -0.83 -6.72
C MET A 148 14.91 -2.01 -7.43
N LEU A 149 14.20 -2.76 -8.27
CA LEU A 149 14.82 -3.80 -9.11
C LEU A 149 15.90 -3.20 -10.03
N ARG A 150 15.60 -2.08 -10.69
CA ARG A 150 16.56 -1.37 -11.56
C ARG A 150 17.79 -0.89 -10.77
N ASP A 151 17.60 -0.40 -9.55
CA ASP A 151 18.71 0.00 -8.68
C ASP A 151 19.60 -1.20 -8.33
N GLY A 152 19.01 -2.36 -7.98
CA GLY A 152 19.76 -3.60 -7.69
C GLY A 152 20.56 -4.11 -8.88
N LEU A 153 19.96 -4.13 -10.07
CA LEU A 153 20.64 -4.55 -11.30
C LEU A 153 21.76 -3.58 -11.70
N GLY A 154 21.57 -2.27 -11.49
CA GLY A 154 22.58 -1.25 -11.77
C GLY A 154 23.80 -1.34 -10.86
N ARG A 155 23.61 -1.72 -9.59
CA ARG A 155 24.71 -1.87 -8.62
C ARG A 155 25.63 -3.05 -8.89
N HIS A 156 25.09 -4.16 -9.40
CA HIS A 156 25.88 -5.35 -9.76
C HIS A 156 26.81 -5.10 -10.95
N ARG A 157 26.34 -4.36 -11.96
CA ARG A 157 27.15 -4.07 -13.16
C ARG A 157 28.36 -3.18 -12.88
N GLY A 158 28.32 -2.34 -11.85
CA GLY A 158 29.45 -1.48 -11.48
C GLY A 158 30.55 -2.14 -10.65
N HIS A 159 30.43 -3.43 -10.31
CA HIS A 159 31.47 -4.21 -9.59
C HIS A 159 32.23 -5.18 -10.50
N THR A 160 31.85 -5.30 -11.77
CA THR A 160 32.44 -6.23 -12.74
C THR A 160 33.35 -5.55 -13.77
N ASP A 161 33.50 -4.23 -13.68
CA ASP A 161 34.39 -3.39 -14.50
C ASP A 161 35.54 -2.87 -13.62
#